data_AF-D3L8I2-F1
#
_entry.id   AF-D3L8I2-F1
#
_cell.length_a   1.000
_cell.length_b   1.000
_cell.length_c   1.000
_cell.angle_alpha   90.00
_cell.angle_beta   90.00
_cell.angle_gamma   90.00
#
_symmetry.space_group_name_H-M   'P 1'
#
loop_
_entity.id
_entity.type
_entity.pdbx_description
1 polymer ?
#
loop_
_entity_poly.entity_id
_entity_poly.type
_entity_poly.pdbx_seq_one_letter_code
_entity_poly.pdbx_strand_id
1 'polypeptide(L)'
;MCILFFCNLINNLVMSNSELLNRIDNELTGFTNEFDKHFPDGELHDFDREKIEQNNARIFFRMDCSDCYRFLHEIMGNKKADSNQIFNFKTRVYTLQGSLSGLSNHIEITEAVYKKLIIHLKRIFKLSDQLNANE
;
A
#
# COMPACT_ATOMS: atom_id res chain seq x y z
N MET A 1 -29.35 -2.97 33.08
CA MET A 1 -28.96 -3.40 31.72
C MET A 1 -28.45 -2.21 30.87
N CYS A 2 -27.49 -1.42 31.34
CA CYS A 2 -26.94 -0.29 30.56
C CYS A 2 -25.49 -0.50 30.10
N ILE A 3 -24.76 -1.46 30.69
CA ILE A 3 -23.35 -1.69 30.40
C ILE A 3 -23.16 -2.36 29.02
N LEU A 4 -24.07 -3.25 28.62
CA LEU A 4 -24.03 -3.90 27.29
C LEU A 4 -24.34 -2.95 26.13
N PHE A 5 -24.98 -1.81 26.39
CA PHE A 5 -25.29 -0.80 25.36
C PHE A 5 -24.06 0.06 25.04
N PHE A 6 -23.28 0.45 26.07
CA PHE A 6 -22.05 1.22 25.90
C PHE A 6 -20.93 0.39 25.26
N CYS A 7 -20.84 -0.91 25.55
CA CYS A 7 -19.85 -1.78 24.90
C CYS A 7 -20.10 -1.94 23.38
N ASN A 8 -21.35 -1.81 22.90
CA ASN A 8 -21.66 -1.76 21.47
C ASN A 8 -21.47 -0.37 20.86
N LEU A 9 -21.56 0.70 21.65
CA LEU A 9 -21.34 2.07 21.20
C LEU A 9 -19.85 2.39 21.00
N ILE A 10 -18.97 1.81 21.84
CA ILE A 10 -17.52 2.01 21.76
C ILE A 10 -16.89 1.14 20.64
N ASN A 11 -17.49 0.01 20.28
CA ASN A 11 -17.02 -0.85 19.18
C ASN A 11 -17.46 -0.38 17.79
N ASN A 12 -18.33 0.63 17.67
CA ASN A 12 -18.87 1.13 16.40
C ASN A 12 -18.66 2.64 16.23
N LEU A 13 -17.53 3.18 16.69
CA LEU A 13 -17.08 4.46 16.16
C LEU A 13 -16.58 4.20 14.73
N VAL A 14 -17.53 4.20 13.80
CA VAL A 14 -17.26 4.15 12.36
C VAL A 14 -16.32 5.30 12.05
N MET A 15 -15.07 4.97 11.73
CA MET A 15 -14.08 5.97 11.34
C MET A 15 -14.60 6.72 10.10
N SER A 16 -14.37 8.03 10.06
CA SER A 16 -14.73 8.83 8.89
C SER A 16 -13.92 8.41 7.66
N ASN A 17 -14.47 8.65 6.45
CA ASN A 17 -13.78 8.33 5.20
C ASN A 17 -12.44 9.07 5.06
N SER A 18 -12.36 10.32 5.52
CA SER A 18 -11.09 11.07 5.53
C SER A 18 -10.06 10.44 6.46
N GLU A 19 -10.47 9.94 7.64
CA GLU A 19 -9.57 9.22 8.54
C GLU A 19 -9.10 7.89 7.95
N LEU A 20 -9.99 7.13 7.31
CA LEU A 20 -9.64 5.90 6.60
C LEU A 20 -8.63 6.15 5.48
N LEU A 21 -8.89 7.16 4.64
CA LEU A 21 -7.99 7.54 3.55
C LEU A 21 -6.62 8.00 4.06
N ASN A 22 -6.57 8.82 5.12
CA ASN A 22 -5.30 9.22 5.73
C ASN A 22 -4.53 8.03 6.33
N ARG A 23 -5.22 7.03 6.89
CA ARG A 23 -4.55 5.81 7.36
C ARG A 23 -4.03 4.95 6.22
N ILE A 24 -4.77 4.85 5.11
CA ILE A 24 -4.29 4.18 3.90
C ILE A 24 -3.01 4.86 3.38
N ASP A 25 -3.01 6.19 3.34
CA ASP A 25 -1.85 6.99 2.92
C ASP A 25 -0.62 6.74 3.81
N ASN A 26 -0.82 6.72 5.12
CA ASN A 26 0.24 6.38 6.09
C ASN A 26 0.78 4.95 5.90
N GLU A 27 -0.08 3.98 5.57
CA GLU A 27 0.35 2.60 5.33
C GLU A 27 1.11 2.46 3.99
N LEU A 28 0.71 3.19 2.94
CA LEU A 28 1.52 3.31 1.71
C LEU A 28 2.87 3.97 1.99
N THR A 29 2.90 4.99 2.85
CA THR A 29 4.13 5.68 3.29
C THR A 29 5.05 4.75 4.06
N GLY A 30 4.49 3.99 5.00
CA GLY A 30 5.23 2.94 5.71
C GLY A 30 5.79 1.90 4.76
N PHE A 31 4.99 1.45 3.79
CA PHE A 31 5.41 0.48 2.79
C PHE A 31 6.59 0.97 1.95
N THR A 32 6.49 2.16 1.35
CA THR A 32 7.54 2.72 0.49
C THR A 32 8.82 3.00 1.26
N ASN A 33 8.71 3.54 2.48
CA ASN A 33 9.89 3.77 3.32
C ASN A 33 10.59 2.46 3.72
N GLU A 34 9.84 1.42 4.07
CA GLU A 34 10.43 0.11 4.38
C GLU A 34 11.06 -0.52 3.13
N PHE A 35 10.46 -0.34 1.96
CA PHE A 35 11.04 -0.77 0.69
C PHE A 35 12.36 -0.06 0.40
N ASP A 36 12.40 1.26 0.41
CA ASP A 36 13.59 2.05 0.06
C ASP A 36 14.73 1.86 1.05
N LYS A 37 14.42 1.60 2.32
CA LYS A 37 15.42 1.22 3.33
C LYS A 37 16.14 -0.08 2.99
N HIS A 38 15.41 -1.05 2.43
CA HIS A 38 15.94 -2.38 2.13
C HIS A 38 16.51 -2.49 0.71
N PHE A 39 16.01 -1.67 -0.21
CA PHE A 39 16.38 -1.67 -1.62
C PHE A 39 16.76 -0.26 -2.08
N PRO A 40 17.83 0.34 -1.50
CA PRO A 40 18.27 1.67 -1.89
C PRO A 40 18.75 1.69 -3.35
N ASP A 41 18.82 2.89 -3.92
CA ASP A 41 19.42 3.07 -5.24
C ASP A 41 20.86 2.57 -5.24
N GLY A 42 21.18 1.69 -6.18
CA GLY A 42 22.54 1.21 -6.39
C GLY A 42 23.32 2.20 -7.26
N GLU A 43 24.58 2.45 -6.91
CA GLU A 43 25.49 3.22 -7.75
C GLU A 43 25.71 2.54 -9.10
N LEU A 44 25.39 3.25 -10.19
CA LEU A 44 25.61 2.81 -11.58
C LEU A 44 27.02 3.19 -12.04
N HIS A 45 28.05 2.62 -11.41
CA HIS A 45 29.44 2.93 -11.77
C HIS A 45 30.06 1.95 -12.77
N ASP A 46 29.52 0.73 -12.88
CA ASP A 46 30.01 -0.29 -13.80
C ASP A 46 28.89 -0.76 -14.76
N PHE A 47 29.22 -1.03 -16.02
CA PHE A 47 28.32 -1.64 -17.02
C PHE A 47 28.01 -3.13 -16.74
N ASP A 48 27.73 -3.44 -15.47
CA ASP A 48 27.31 -4.76 -15.04
C ASP A 48 25.83 -4.94 -15.36
N ARG A 49 25.56 -5.84 -16.32
CA ARG A 49 24.22 -6.12 -16.80
C ARG A 49 23.28 -6.56 -15.68
N GLU A 50 23.75 -7.38 -14.73
CA GLU A 50 22.93 -7.88 -13.64
C GLU A 50 22.52 -6.72 -12.71
N LYS A 51 23.46 -5.83 -12.37
CA LYS A 51 23.17 -4.65 -11.55
C LYS A 51 22.21 -3.69 -12.25
N ILE A 52 22.32 -3.53 -13.58
CA ILE A 52 21.38 -2.73 -14.37
C ILE A 52 19.97 -3.35 -14.33
N GLU A 53 19.86 -4.66 -14.52
CA GLU A 53 18.57 -5.36 -14.46
C GLU A 53 17.92 -5.25 -13.07
N GLN A 54 18.70 -5.41 -11.99
CA GLN A 54 18.23 -5.21 -10.62
C GLN A 54 17.76 -3.77 -10.36
N ASN A 55 18.54 -2.77 -10.80
CA ASN A 55 18.14 -1.36 -10.68
C ASN A 55 16.85 -1.05 -11.45
N ASN A 56 16.72 -1.56 -12.68
CA ASN A 56 15.50 -1.40 -13.46
C ASN A 56 14.29 -2.02 -12.76
N ALA A 57 14.44 -3.22 -12.19
CA ALA A 57 13.38 -3.86 -11.44
C ALA A 57 12.94 -3.02 -10.22
N ARG A 58 13.88 -2.40 -9.48
CA ARG A 58 13.56 -1.45 -8.40
C ARG A 58 12.80 -0.23 -8.92
N ILE A 59 13.24 0.36 -10.03
CA ILE A 59 12.61 1.55 -10.63
C ILE A 59 11.17 1.23 -11.05
N PHE A 60 10.94 0.13 -11.77
CA PHE A 60 9.60 -0.28 -12.17
C PHE A 60 8.69 -0.51 -10.96
N PHE A 61 9.21 -1.16 -9.92
CA PHE A 61 8.46 -1.35 -8.69
C PHE A 61 8.09 -0.03 -8.00
N ARG A 62 8.99 0.97 -7.98
CA ARG A 62 8.68 2.31 -7.46
C ARG A 62 7.65 3.05 -8.31
N MET A 63 7.64 2.82 -9.62
CA MET A 63 6.58 3.37 -10.49
C MET A 63 5.21 2.81 -10.10
N ASP A 64 5.11 1.51 -9.80
CA ASP A 64 3.86 0.90 -9.32
C ASP A 64 3.42 1.47 -7.96
N CYS A 65 4.38 1.74 -7.05
CA CYS A 65 4.10 2.44 -5.79
C CYS A 65 3.55 3.84 -6.06
N SER A 66 4.19 4.59 -6.96
CA SER A 66 3.78 5.94 -7.33
C SER A 66 2.38 5.98 -7.98
N ASP A 67 2.01 4.96 -8.76
CA ASP A 67 0.65 4.86 -9.32
C ASP A 67 -0.39 4.69 -8.21
N CYS A 68 -0.09 3.86 -7.20
CA CYS A 68 -0.96 3.68 -6.03
C CYS A 68 -1.16 5.00 -5.26
N TYR A 69 -0.09 5.75 -5.00
CA TYR A 69 -0.18 7.07 -4.36
C TYR A 69 -1.02 8.05 -5.16
N ARG A 70 -0.69 8.19 -6.46
CA ARG A 70 -1.40 9.13 -7.33
C ARG A 70 -2.90 8.85 -7.28
N PHE A 71 -3.28 7.60 -7.44
CA PHE A 71 -4.69 7.20 -7.43
C PHE A 71 -5.35 7.40 -6.06
N LEU A 72 -4.64 7.15 -4.95
CA LEU A 72 -5.15 7.45 -3.61
C LEU A 72 -5.41 8.95 -3.43
N HIS A 73 -4.47 9.80 -3.83
CA HIS A 73 -4.62 11.25 -3.72
C HIS A 73 -5.74 11.80 -4.63
N GLU A 74 -5.98 11.17 -5.79
CA GLU A 74 -7.17 11.45 -6.60
C GLU A 74 -8.46 11.15 -5.83
N ILE A 75 -8.53 10.03 -5.11
CA ILE A 75 -9.68 9.68 -4.26
C ILE A 75 -9.84 10.69 -3.11
N MET A 76 -8.74 11.06 -2.45
CA MET A 76 -8.73 12.04 -1.36
C MET A 76 -9.17 13.44 -1.81
N GLY A 77 -8.90 13.81 -3.06
CA GLY A 77 -9.33 15.08 -3.65
C GLY A 77 -10.84 15.15 -3.95
N ASN A 78 -11.54 14.01 -3.93
CA ASN A 78 -12.98 13.96 -4.18
C ASN A 78 -13.79 14.20 -2.90
N LYS A 79 -14.95 14.86 -3.03
CA LYS A 79 -15.85 15.10 -1.89
C LYS A 79 -16.41 13.81 -1.27
N LYS A 80 -16.54 12.75 -2.07
CA LYS A 80 -16.91 11.39 -1.64
C LYS A 80 -16.21 10.40 -2.57
N ALA A 81 -15.50 9.42 -2.00
CA ALA A 81 -15.00 8.27 -2.74
C ALA A 81 -16.17 7.34 -3.07
N ASP A 82 -16.34 6.98 -4.34
CA ASP A 82 -17.35 6.00 -4.77
C ASP A 82 -16.79 4.56 -4.80
N SER A 83 -17.67 3.56 -4.75
CA SER A 83 -17.32 2.13 -4.76
C SER A 83 -16.39 1.74 -5.91
N ASN A 84 -16.56 2.32 -7.10
CA ASN A 84 -15.73 2.00 -8.26
C ASN A 84 -14.31 2.55 -8.07
N GLN A 85 -14.17 3.74 -7.52
CA GLN A 85 -12.86 4.30 -7.16
C GLN A 85 -12.17 3.44 -6.11
N ILE A 86 -12.88 3.02 -5.06
CA ILE A 86 -12.31 2.17 -4.00
C ILE A 86 -11.90 0.81 -4.58
N PHE A 87 -12.75 0.20 -5.42
CA PHE A 87 -12.43 -1.03 -6.13
C PHE A 87 -11.19 -0.89 -7.03
N ASN A 88 -11.12 0.18 -7.82
CA ASN A 88 -9.99 0.47 -8.70
C ASN A 88 -8.68 0.71 -7.93
N PHE A 89 -8.75 1.32 -6.74
CA PHE A 89 -7.62 1.45 -5.85
C PHE A 89 -7.16 0.08 -5.33
N LYS A 90 -8.09 -0.76 -4.85
CA LYS A 90 -7.77 -2.12 -4.39
C LYS A 90 -7.11 -2.95 -5.49
N THR A 91 -7.56 -2.85 -6.73
CA THR A 91 -6.93 -3.53 -7.87
C THR A 91 -5.48 -3.09 -8.06
N ARG A 92 -5.17 -1.80 -7.90
CA ARG A 92 -3.77 -1.29 -7.96
C ARG A 92 -2.92 -1.82 -6.82
N VAL A 93 -3.44 -1.84 -5.60
CA VAL A 93 -2.74 -2.43 -4.44
C VAL A 93 -2.48 -3.92 -4.66
N TYR A 94 -3.42 -4.63 -5.30
CA TYR A 94 -3.24 -6.03 -5.67
C TYR A 94 -2.15 -6.21 -6.74
N THR A 95 -2.14 -5.36 -7.77
CA THR A 95 -1.06 -5.32 -8.77
C THR A 95 0.29 -5.05 -8.10
N LEU A 96 0.37 -4.08 -7.18
CA LEU A 96 1.59 -3.78 -6.42
C LEU A 96 2.09 -4.99 -5.61
N GLN A 97 1.17 -5.75 -4.99
CA GLN A 97 1.52 -7.01 -4.32
C GLN A 97 2.08 -8.05 -5.31
N GLY A 98 1.49 -8.13 -6.50
CA GLY A 98 1.98 -8.97 -7.60
C GLY A 98 3.38 -8.55 -8.06
N SER A 99 3.60 -7.25 -8.27
CA SER A 99 4.91 -6.69 -8.62
C SER A 99 5.97 -6.97 -7.55
N LEU A 100 5.61 -6.92 -6.26
CA LEU A 100 6.54 -7.26 -5.17
C LEU A 100 6.95 -8.73 -5.24
N SER A 101 6.01 -9.61 -5.59
CA SER A 101 6.31 -11.03 -5.82
C SER A 101 7.20 -11.21 -7.05
N GLY A 102 6.93 -10.50 -8.14
CA GLY A 102 7.73 -10.52 -9.36
C GLY A 102 9.15 -9.99 -9.18
N LEU A 103 9.33 -8.99 -8.32
CA LEU A 103 10.64 -8.42 -7.97
C LEU A 103 11.60 -9.47 -7.40
N SER A 104 11.08 -10.48 -6.71
CA SER A 104 11.89 -11.57 -6.14
C SER A 104 12.60 -12.43 -7.19
N ASN A 105 12.20 -12.35 -8.47
CA ASN A 105 12.91 -13.01 -9.58
C ASN A 105 14.18 -12.26 -9.99
N HIS A 106 14.31 -10.99 -9.61
CA HIS A 106 15.41 -10.12 -10.00
C HIS A 106 16.30 -9.78 -8.81
N ILE A 107 15.74 -9.71 -7.61
CA ILE A 107 16.44 -9.28 -6.39
C ILE A 107 16.07 -10.22 -5.26
N GLU A 108 17.05 -10.63 -4.46
CA GLU A 108 16.78 -11.43 -3.26
C GLU A 108 15.98 -10.61 -2.24
N ILE A 109 14.78 -11.09 -1.92
CA ILE A 109 13.93 -10.54 -0.87
C ILE A 109 13.87 -11.55 0.26
N THR A 110 14.53 -11.24 1.38
CA THR A 110 14.46 -12.12 2.56
C THR A 110 13.01 -12.24 3.07
N GLU A 111 12.67 -13.38 3.65
CA GLU A 111 11.33 -13.62 4.19
C GLU A 111 10.93 -12.57 5.24
N ALA A 112 11.87 -12.12 6.06
CA ALA A 112 11.64 -11.09 7.06
C ALA A 112 11.24 -9.75 6.42
N VAL A 113 11.94 -9.32 5.36
CA VAL A 113 11.61 -8.09 4.62
C VAL A 113 10.27 -8.23 3.92
N TYR A 114 10.03 -9.36 3.24
CA TYR A 114 8.76 -9.63 2.57
C TYR A 114 7.58 -9.57 3.54
N LYS A 115 7.70 -10.18 4.73
CA LYS A 115 6.67 -10.13 5.78
C LYS A 115 6.34 -8.70 6.23
N LYS A 116 7.36 -7.86 6.39
CA LYS A 116 7.16 -6.45 6.75
C LYS A 116 6.46 -5.67 5.65
N LEU A 117 6.83 -5.87 4.39
CA LEU A 117 6.17 -5.19 3.25
C LEU A 117 4.71 -5.63 3.11
N ILE A 118 4.44 -6.94 3.18
CA ILE A 118 3.10 -7.50 3.03
C ILE A 118 2.13 -7.07 4.15
N ILE A 119 2.62 -6.78 5.37
CA ILE A 119 1.72 -6.34 6.45
C ILE A 119 1.05 -5.00 6.12
N HIS A 120 1.78 -4.08 5.47
CA HIS A 120 1.24 -2.79 5.04
C HIS A 120 0.16 -3.00 3.97
N LEU A 121 0.42 -3.82 2.95
CA LEU A 121 -0.57 -4.11 1.89
C LEU A 121 -1.84 -4.75 2.47
N LYS A 122 -1.71 -5.70 3.41
CA LYS A 122 -2.87 -6.30 4.10
C LYS A 122 -3.69 -5.28 4.88
N ARG A 123 -3.02 -4.33 5.55
CA ARG A 123 -3.71 -3.25 6.29
C ARG A 123 -4.42 -2.30 5.34
N ILE A 124 -3.80 -1.95 4.21
CA ILE A 124 -4.42 -1.15 3.15
C ILE A 124 -5.70 -1.83 2.66
N PHE A 125 -5.67 -3.12 2.33
CA PHE A 125 -6.89 -3.84 1.93
C PHE A 125 -8.00 -3.76 2.98
N LYS A 126 -7.67 -4.01 4.25
CA LYS A 126 -8.63 -3.94 5.35
C LYS A 126 -9.24 -2.53 5.50
N LEU A 127 -8.43 -1.48 5.40
CA LEU A 127 -8.89 -0.09 5.47
C LEU A 127 -9.76 0.26 4.26
N SER A 128 -9.41 -0.21 3.07
CA SER A 128 -10.22 -0.05 1.86
C SER A 128 -11.56 -0.77 1.95
N ASP A 129 -11.61 -1.95 2.58
CA ASP A 129 -12.88 -2.66 2.84
C ASP A 129 -13.77 -1.86 3.81
N GLN A 130 -13.18 -1.25 4.84
CA GLN A 130 -13.90 -0.36 5.75
C GLN A 130 -14.40 0.90 5.04
N LEU A 131 -13.58 1.47 4.15
CA LEU A 131 -13.96 2.63 3.35
C LEU A 131 -15.15 2.32 2.44
N ASN A 132 -15.17 1.13 1.83
CA ASN A 132 -16.27 0.67 0.98
C ASN A 132 -17.55 0.39 1.77
N ALA A 133 -17.44 -0.05 3.02
CA ALA A 133 -18.59 -0.31 3.89
C ALA A 133 -19.27 0.98 4.42
N ASN A 134 -18.58 2.12 4.34
CA ASN A 134 -19.08 3.44 4.76
C ASN A 134 -19.83 4.20 3.66
N GLU A 135 -19.90 3.69 2.44
CA GLU A 135 -20.59 4.34 1.32
C GLU A 135 -22.11 4.32 1.43
#